data_AF-A0A4Q6ASW0-F1
#
_entry.id   AF-A0A4Q6ASW0-F1
#
_cell.length_a   1.000
_cell.length_b   1.000
_cell.length_c   1.000
_cell.angle_alpha   90.00
_cell.angle_beta   90.00
_cell.angle_gamma   90.00
#
_symmetry.space_group_name_H-M   'P 1'
#
loop_
_entity.id
_entity.type
_entity.pdbx_description
1 polymer ?
#
loop_
_entity_poly.entity_id
_entity_poly.type
_entity_poly.pdbx_seq_one_letter_code
_entity_poly.pdbx_strand_id
1 'polypeptide(L)'
;MRAFTFLLLACAGWLLQSCSASRYNPSKKYAPQQLQEDYAVFRGSLEEAHPSLYWYTPKDSMDFYFDVGKSKLKDSLTEGQFRTVLSYVISKIRCGHTSVRPSRAAMEATVRNSPFPLFIKAWPDTVVVMGNLNRTDSSVYRGVILQKIDGR
;
A
#
# COMPACT_ATOMS: atom_id res chain seq x y z
N MET A 1 -3.79 -2.38 -59.18
CA MET A 1 -4.47 -3.22 -58.17
C MET A 1 -3.54 -3.73 -57.07
N ARG A 2 -2.41 -4.40 -57.38
CA ARG A 2 -1.49 -4.95 -56.36
C ARG A 2 -0.92 -3.93 -55.37
N ALA A 3 -0.55 -2.72 -55.82
CA ALA A 3 -0.04 -1.66 -54.95
C ALA A 3 -1.08 -1.13 -53.94
N PHE A 4 -2.36 -1.12 -54.30
CA PHE A 4 -3.45 -0.69 -53.42
C PHE A 4 -3.74 -1.73 -52.34
N THR A 5 -3.58 -3.02 -52.66
CA THR A 5 -3.68 -4.13 -51.72
C THR A 5 -2.52 -4.12 -50.71
N PHE A 6 -1.30 -3.79 -51.15
CA PHE A 6 -0.14 -3.60 -50.25
C PHE A 6 -0.32 -2.40 -49.32
N LEU A 7 -0.90 -1.30 -49.79
CA LEU A 7 -1.18 -0.12 -48.96
C LEU A 7 -2.26 -0.38 -47.89
N LEU A 8 -3.32 -1.12 -48.26
CA LEU A 8 -4.38 -1.55 -47.33
C LEU A 8 -3.87 -2.51 -46.25
N LEU A 9 -2.98 -3.44 -46.61
CA LEU A 9 -2.32 -4.35 -45.65
C LEU A 9 -1.36 -3.61 -44.71
N ALA A 10 -0.66 -2.58 -45.20
CA ALA A 10 0.21 -1.74 -44.37
C ALA A 10 -0.59 -0.89 -43.37
N CYS A 11 -1.72 -0.30 -43.77
CA CYS A 11 -2.62 0.42 -42.87
C CYS A 11 -3.28 -0.50 -41.83
N ALA A 12 -3.63 -1.74 -42.19
CA ALA A 12 -4.17 -2.73 -41.26
C ALA A 12 -3.15 -3.17 -40.19
N GLY A 13 -1.85 -3.22 -40.54
CA GLY A 13 -0.77 -3.51 -39.59
C GLY A 13 -0.54 -2.43 -38.53
N TRP A 14 -0.83 -1.16 -38.86
CA TRP A 14 -0.73 -0.04 -37.91
C TRP A 14 -1.92 0.04 -36.94
N LEU A 15 -3.08 -0.50 -37.32
CA LEU A 15 -4.27 -0.58 -36.47
C LEU A 15 -4.19 -1.66 -35.37
N LEU A 16 -3.18 -2.53 -35.40
CA LEU A 16 -2.99 -3.62 -34.44
C LEU A 16 -1.98 -3.31 -33.33
N GLN A 17 -1.50 -2.07 -33.21
CA GLN A 17 -0.79 -1.64 -31.99
C GLN A 17 -1.79 -1.45 -30.85
N SER A 18 -2.23 -2.57 -30.29
CA SER A 18 -3.08 -2.61 -29.11
C SER A 18 -2.34 -1.99 -27.94
N CYS A 19 -2.97 -1.06 -27.24
CA CYS A 19 -2.45 -0.47 -26.02
C CYS A 19 -2.39 -1.57 -24.94
N SER A 20 -1.21 -2.17 -24.74
CA SER A 20 -1.02 -3.08 -23.62
C SER A 20 -1.07 -2.27 -22.33
N ALA A 21 -2.10 -2.49 -21.50
CA ALA A 21 -2.19 -1.86 -20.20
C ALA A 21 -0.92 -2.20 -19.40
N SER A 22 -0.14 -1.18 -19.04
CA SER A 22 1.09 -1.37 -18.26
C SER A 22 0.75 -2.08 -16.97
N ARG A 23 1.32 -3.27 -16.79
CA ARG A 23 1.17 -4.05 -15.55
C ARG A 23 1.78 -3.25 -14.39
N TYR A 24 1.10 -3.24 -13.26
CA TYR A 24 1.61 -2.61 -12.05
C TYR A 24 3.04 -3.08 -11.73
N ASN A 25 3.94 -2.13 -11.51
CA ASN A 25 5.32 -2.37 -11.08
C ASN A 25 5.50 -1.90 -9.63
N PRO A 26 5.60 -2.82 -8.65
CA PRO A 26 5.80 -2.47 -7.24
C PRO A 26 7.09 -1.68 -6.97
N SER A 27 8.08 -1.80 -7.85
CA SER A 27 9.37 -1.11 -7.76
C SER A 27 9.36 0.25 -8.44
N LYS A 28 8.26 0.65 -9.09
CA LYS A 28 8.11 2.00 -9.65
C LYS A 28 8.21 3.02 -8.52
N LYS A 29 9.11 3.98 -8.70
CA LYS A 29 9.29 5.09 -7.77
C LYS A 29 8.65 6.36 -8.31
N TYR A 30 8.21 7.22 -7.40
CA TYR A 30 7.63 8.53 -7.66
C TYR A 30 8.55 9.61 -7.11
N ALA A 31 8.66 10.73 -7.81
CA ALA A 31 9.55 11.82 -7.41
C ALA A 31 9.09 12.47 -6.08
N PRO A 32 10.01 12.99 -5.25
CA PRO A 32 9.67 13.62 -3.98
C PRO A 32 8.60 14.72 -4.10
N GLN A 33 8.69 15.55 -5.14
CA GLN A 33 7.74 16.64 -5.38
C GLN A 33 6.31 16.12 -5.53
N GLN A 34 6.10 15.11 -6.38
CA GLN A 34 4.78 14.50 -6.58
C GLN A 34 4.24 13.90 -5.26
N LEU A 35 5.11 13.23 -4.49
CA LEU A 35 4.72 12.67 -3.20
C LEU A 35 4.32 13.74 -2.19
N GLN A 36 5.00 14.89 -2.20
CA GLN A 36 4.68 16.02 -1.30
C GLN A 36 3.36 16.71 -1.69
N GLU A 37 3.07 16.80 -2.99
CA GLU A 37 1.78 17.30 -3.50
C GLU A 37 0.63 16.38 -3.05
N ASP A 38 0.77 15.07 -3.27
CA ASP A 38 -0.21 14.07 -2.80
C ASP A 38 -0.35 14.09 -1.26
N TYR A 39 0.75 14.32 -0.53
CA TYR A 39 0.73 14.44 0.92
C TYR A 39 -0.03 15.68 1.41
N ALA A 40 0.06 16.80 0.68
CA ALA A 40 -0.69 18.01 1.00
C ALA A 40 -2.20 17.76 0.86
N VAL A 41 -2.63 17.06 -0.20
CA VAL A 41 -4.02 16.62 -0.37
C VAL A 41 -4.44 15.71 0.78
N PHE A 42 -3.61 14.71 1.11
CA PHE A 42 -3.86 13.79 2.22
C PHE A 42 -4.08 14.51 3.56
N ARG A 43 -3.20 15.46 3.92
CA ARG A 43 -3.33 16.25 5.15
C ARG A 43 -4.59 17.12 5.11
N GLY A 44 -4.80 17.84 4.01
CA GLY A 44 -5.95 18.74 3.84
C GLY A 44 -7.28 17.99 3.96
N SER A 45 -7.42 16.84 3.30
CA SER A 45 -8.64 16.02 3.39
C SER A 45 -8.92 15.53 4.82
N LEU A 46 -7.88 15.23 5.60
CA LEU A 46 -8.06 14.86 7.01
C LEU A 46 -8.50 16.06 7.85
N GLU A 47 -7.82 17.20 7.70
CA GLU A 47 -8.12 18.43 8.44
C GLU A 47 -9.53 18.97 8.13
N GLU A 48 -9.99 18.81 6.89
CA GLU A 48 -11.31 19.27 6.44
C GLU A 48 -12.45 18.32 6.84
N ALA A 49 -12.26 17.01 6.68
CA ALA A 49 -13.40 16.07 6.69
C ALA A 49 -13.35 15.01 7.80
N HIS A 50 -12.24 14.85 8.53
CA HIS A 50 -12.14 13.77 9.52
C HIS A 50 -12.78 14.18 10.88
N PRO A 51 -13.91 13.56 11.29
CA PRO A 51 -14.73 14.05 12.41
C PRO A 51 -14.06 14.00 13.78
N SER A 52 -13.05 13.13 13.94
CA SER A 52 -12.38 12.87 15.21
C SER A 52 -10.87 13.08 15.14
N LEU A 53 -10.39 13.93 14.22
CA LEU A 53 -8.95 14.07 13.94
C LEU A 53 -8.12 14.36 15.20
N TYR A 54 -8.68 15.17 16.11
CA TYR A 54 -7.99 15.66 17.30
C TYR A 54 -8.53 15.12 18.63
N TRP A 55 -9.36 14.06 18.61
CA TRP A 55 -10.00 13.55 19.85
C TRP A 55 -9.02 12.81 20.76
N TYR A 56 -8.19 11.95 20.18
CA TYR A 56 -7.24 11.11 20.94
C TYR A 56 -5.81 11.63 20.91
N THR A 57 -5.50 12.47 19.92
CA THR A 57 -4.20 13.11 19.76
C THR A 57 -4.46 14.61 19.59
N PRO A 58 -4.05 15.46 20.54
CA PRO A 58 -4.28 16.89 20.45
C PRO A 58 -3.66 17.52 19.19
N LYS A 59 -4.19 18.68 18.78
CA LYS A 59 -3.85 19.30 17.49
C LYS A 59 -2.35 19.55 17.32
N ASP A 60 -1.69 20.09 18.33
CA ASP A 60 -0.24 20.34 18.32
C ASP A 60 0.57 19.07 18.04
N SER A 61 0.19 17.96 18.69
CA SER A 61 0.81 16.65 18.51
C SER A 61 0.50 16.06 17.13
N MET A 62 -0.72 16.25 16.63
CA MET A 62 -1.10 15.78 15.31
C MET A 62 -0.40 16.57 14.20
N ASP A 63 -0.29 17.90 14.33
CA ASP A 63 0.49 18.77 13.46
C ASP A 63 1.96 18.33 13.41
N PHE A 64 2.55 18.03 14.59
CA PHE A 64 3.90 17.46 14.66
C PHE A 64 4.01 16.15 13.86
N TYR A 65 3.05 15.22 14.00
CA TYR A 65 3.10 13.97 13.24
C TYR A 65 2.88 14.17 11.74
N PHE A 66 2.06 15.14 11.34
CA PHE A 66 1.96 15.55 9.94
C PHE A 66 3.30 16.04 9.40
N ASP A 67 4.03 16.83 10.16
CA ASP A 67 5.34 17.34 9.75
C ASP A 67 6.40 16.22 9.73
N VAL A 68 6.36 15.29 10.69
CA VAL A 68 7.20 14.09 10.67
C VAL A 68 6.94 13.29 9.41
N GLY A 69 5.68 13.04 9.04
CA GLY A 69 5.34 12.31 7.81
C GLY A 69 5.86 13.01 6.56
N LYS A 70 5.64 14.33 6.43
CA LYS A 70 6.15 15.14 5.33
C LYS A 70 7.67 15.09 5.22
N SER A 71 8.37 15.14 6.36
CA SER A 71 9.83 15.10 6.41
C SER A 71 10.45 13.78 5.89
N LYS A 72 9.66 12.71 5.76
CA LYS A 72 10.11 11.44 5.17
C LYS A 72 10.09 11.44 3.63
N LEU A 73 9.47 12.44 3.01
CA LEU A 73 9.29 12.54 1.56
C LEU A 73 10.43 13.33 0.89
N LYS A 74 11.68 12.97 1.22
CA LYS A 74 12.89 13.62 0.67
C LYS A 74 13.41 12.93 -0.57
N ASP A 75 13.18 11.62 -0.68
CA ASP A 75 13.64 10.79 -1.78
C ASP A 75 12.47 10.20 -2.57
N SER A 76 12.80 9.61 -3.71
CA SER A 76 11.80 8.89 -4.49
C SER A 76 11.37 7.61 -3.79
N LEU A 77 10.07 7.43 -3.61
CA LEU A 77 9.47 6.29 -2.91
C LEU A 77 8.61 5.47 -3.87
N THR A 78 8.52 4.17 -3.61
CA THR A 78 7.48 3.33 -4.22
C THR A 78 6.12 3.62 -3.58
N GLU A 79 5.04 3.19 -4.24
CA GLU A 79 3.68 3.31 -3.68
C GLU A 79 3.60 2.66 -2.29
N GLY A 80 4.20 1.48 -2.09
CA GLY A 80 4.20 0.79 -0.81
C GLY A 80 4.93 1.57 0.30
N GLN A 81 6.09 2.17 -0.04
CA GLN A 81 6.84 3.00 0.89
C GLN A 81 6.06 4.28 1.26
N PHE A 82 5.46 4.95 0.28
CA PHE A 82 4.63 6.13 0.54
C PHE A 82 3.42 5.79 1.42
N ARG A 83 2.70 4.70 1.11
CA ARG A 83 1.58 4.22 1.93
C ARG A 83 1.99 3.90 3.36
N THR A 84 3.22 3.43 3.58
CA THR A 84 3.77 3.20 4.92
C THR A 84 3.89 4.51 5.70
N VAL A 85 4.37 5.59 5.06
CA VAL A 85 4.43 6.93 5.66
C VAL A 85 3.03 7.43 6.02
N LEU A 86 2.07 7.34 5.08
CA LEU A 86 0.69 7.76 5.35
C LEU A 86 0.05 6.96 6.49
N SER A 87 0.25 5.63 6.49
CA SER A 87 -0.27 4.72 7.51
C SER A 87 0.29 5.03 8.90
N TYR A 88 1.58 5.38 8.98
CA TYR A 88 2.19 5.83 10.22
C TYR A 88 1.47 7.08 10.76
N VAL A 89 1.20 8.08 9.92
CA VAL A 89 0.54 9.33 10.33
C VAL A 89 -0.89 9.06 10.80
N ILE A 90 -1.71 8.36 10.02
CA ILE A 90 -3.10 8.08 10.42
C ILE A 90 -3.21 7.20 11.67
N SER A 91 -2.19 6.37 11.96
CA SER A 91 -2.16 5.58 13.20
C SER A 91 -2.16 6.47 14.45
N LYS A 92 -1.63 7.69 14.33
CA LYS A 92 -1.60 8.66 15.42
C LYS A 92 -2.95 9.31 15.68
N ILE A 93 -3.89 9.25 14.74
CA ILE A 93 -5.28 9.69 14.95
C ILE A 93 -6.02 8.73 15.91
N ARG A 94 -5.56 7.47 16.01
CA ARG A 94 -6.16 6.40 16.81
C ARG A 94 -7.61 6.08 16.42
N CYS A 95 -7.92 6.12 15.12
CA CYS A 95 -9.22 5.77 14.56
C CYS A 95 -9.16 4.45 13.79
N GLY A 96 -9.99 3.46 14.16
CA GLY A 96 -10.06 2.16 13.49
C GLY A 96 -10.73 2.18 12.10
N HIS A 97 -11.39 3.29 11.72
CA HIS A 97 -12.09 3.44 10.45
C HIS A 97 -11.28 4.19 9.39
N THR A 98 -10.16 4.78 9.78
CA THR A 98 -9.29 5.55 8.89
C THR A 98 -8.19 4.64 8.37
N SER A 99 -8.09 4.48 7.05
CA SER A 99 -7.16 3.53 6.42
C SER A 99 -6.59 4.07 5.12
N VAL A 100 -5.35 3.66 4.80
CA VAL A 100 -4.67 3.99 3.54
C VAL A 100 -4.76 2.78 2.60
N ARG A 101 -5.54 2.92 1.54
CA ARG A 101 -5.76 1.85 0.55
C ARG A 101 -4.68 1.85 -0.54
N PRO A 102 -4.35 0.68 -1.12
CA PRO A 102 -3.54 0.62 -2.33
C PRO A 102 -4.27 1.25 -3.52
N SER A 103 -3.52 1.64 -4.54
CA SER A 103 -4.07 1.96 -5.85
C SER A 103 -4.81 0.73 -6.41
N ARG A 104 -5.79 0.95 -7.30
CA ARG A 104 -6.51 -0.14 -7.96
C ARG A 104 -5.55 -1.12 -8.65
N ALA A 105 -4.55 -0.59 -9.36
CA ALA A 105 -3.55 -1.38 -10.05
C ALA A 105 -2.70 -2.23 -9.08
N ALA A 106 -2.32 -1.66 -7.93
CA ALA A 106 -1.62 -2.41 -6.89
C ALA A 106 -2.51 -3.50 -6.29
N MET A 107 -3.78 -3.20 -6.02
CA MET A 107 -4.73 -4.18 -5.49
C MET A 107 -4.91 -5.37 -6.44
N GLU A 108 -5.16 -5.12 -7.73
CA GLU A 108 -5.26 -6.14 -8.78
C GLU A 108 -3.96 -6.95 -8.94
N ALA A 109 -2.80 -6.34 -8.72
CA ALA A 109 -1.53 -7.05 -8.74
C ALA A 109 -1.33 -7.95 -7.51
N THR A 110 -1.83 -7.54 -6.34
CA THR A 110 -1.64 -8.21 -5.05
C THR A 110 -2.62 -9.36 -4.82
N VAL A 111 -3.74 -9.45 -5.56
CA VAL A 111 -4.63 -10.64 -5.55
C VAL A 111 -3.85 -11.95 -5.81
N ARG A 112 -2.67 -11.87 -6.44
CA ARG A 112 -1.79 -13.00 -6.71
C ARG A 112 -0.78 -13.33 -5.59
N ASN A 113 -0.67 -12.50 -4.55
CA ASN A 113 0.27 -12.72 -3.44
C ASN A 113 -0.46 -13.34 -2.25
N SER A 114 0.12 -14.40 -1.69
CA SER A 114 -0.43 -15.04 -0.50
C SER A 114 -0.32 -14.10 0.71
N PRO A 115 -1.37 -13.91 1.52
CA PRO A 115 -1.28 -13.18 2.77
C PRO A 115 -0.31 -13.89 3.73
N PHE A 116 0.03 -13.21 4.83
CA PHE A 116 0.78 -13.84 5.91
C PHE A 116 0.10 -15.17 6.32
N PRO A 117 0.83 -16.30 6.32
CA PRO A 117 0.21 -17.62 6.31
C PRO A 117 -0.35 -18.06 7.66
N LEU A 118 -0.14 -17.28 8.72
CA LEU A 118 -0.53 -17.62 10.08
C LEU A 118 -1.66 -16.71 10.57
N PHE A 119 -2.69 -17.32 11.15
CA PHE A 119 -3.64 -16.60 12.00
C PHE A 119 -3.07 -16.56 13.40
N ILE A 120 -2.98 -15.37 13.98
CA ILE A 120 -2.40 -15.16 15.31
C ILE A 120 -3.37 -14.43 16.23
N LYS A 121 -3.26 -14.69 17.53
CA LYS A 121 -3.89 -13.90 18.58
C LYS A 121 -2.81 -13.35 19.49
N ALA A 122 -2.83 -12.04 19.70
CA ALA A 122 -1.88 -11.34 20.55
C ALA A 122 -2.56 -10.88 21.85
N TRP A 123 -1.87 -11.12 22.96
CA TRP A 123 -2.09 -10.55 24.28
C TRP A 123 -0.85 -9.73 24.67
N PRO A 124 -0.88 -8.95 25.78
CA PRO A 124 0.23 -8.10 26.17
C PRO A 124 1.58 -8.82 26.32
N ASP A 125 1.57 -10.08 26.71
CA ASP A 125 2.76 -10.89 27.01
C ASP A 125 3.00 -12.05 26.02
N THR A 126 2.00 -12.40 25.21
CA THR A 126 2.02 -13.64 24.44
C THR A 126 1.35 -13.47 23.07
N VAL A 127 1.98 -14.04 22.04
CA VAL A 127 1.35 -14.23 20.72
C VAL A 127 1.22 -15.72 20.45
N VAL A 128 0.02 -16.17 20.15
CA VAL A 128 -0.27 -17.59 19.90
C VAL A 128 -0.78 -17.78 18.49
N VAL A 129 -0.30 -18.83 17.82
CA VAL A 129 -0.80 -19.27 16.52
C VAL A 129 -2.18 -19.90 16.70
N MET A 130 -3.17 -19.35 16.02
CA MET A 130 -4.55 -19.84 16.01
C MET A 130 -4.84 -20.75 14.81
N GLY A 131 -4.03 -20.66 13.76
CA GLY A 131 -4.10 -21.51 12.58
C GLY A 131 -2.98 -21.25 11.59
N ASN A 132 -2.68 -22.24 10.76
CA ASN A 132 -1.69 -22.17 9.70
C ASN A 132 -2.38 -22.49 8.36
N LEU A 133 -2.22 -21.63 7.35
CA LEU A 133 -2.72 -21.87 6.00
C LEU A 133 -1.98 -23.05 5.34
N ASN A 134 -0.72 -23.28 5.71
CA ASN A 134 0.00 -24.48 5.31
C ASN A 134 -0.37 -25.66 6.20
N ARG A 135 -1.32 -26.48 5.76
CA ARG A 135 -1.83 -27.63 6.53
C ARG A 135 -0.84 -28.79 6.67
N THR A 136 0.24 -28.81 5.89
CA THR A 136 1.26 -29.86 5.95
C THR A 136 2.45 -29.51 6.82
N ASP A 137 2.51 -28.27 7.32
CA ASP A 137 3.54 -27.83 8.25
C ASP A 137 3.27 -28.39 9.66
N SER A 138 4.13 -29.31 10.10
CA SER A 138 4.06 -29.91 11.43
C SER A 138 4.81 -29.12 12.50
N SER A 139 5.57 -28.09 12.12
CA SER A 139 6.38 -27.27 13.03
C SER A 139 5.61 -26.08 13.61
N VAL A 140 4.68 -25.51 12.83
CA VAL A 140 3.86 -24.37 13.24
C VAL A 140 2.38 -24.75 13.20
N TYR A 141 1.86 -25.16 14.35
CA TYR A 141 0.46 -25.58 14.53
C TYR A 141 -0.28 -24.70 15.54
N ARG A 142 -1.60 -24.88 15.63
CA ARG A 142 -2.45 -24.13 16.56
C ARG A 142 -2.01 -24.36 18.01
N GLY A 143 -1.82 -23.28 18.75
CA GLY A 143 -1.37 -23.29 20.14
C GLY A 143 0.12 -23.01 20.32
N VAL A 144 0.91 -23.02 19.24
CA VAL A 144 2.33 -22.62 19.30
C VAL A 144 2.44 -21.16 19.70
N ILE A 145 3.30 -20.88 20.67
CA ILE A 145 3.68 -19.52 21.07
C ILE A 145 4.72 -19.01 20.06
N LEU A 146 4.38 -17.91 19.41
CA LEU A 146 5.29 -17.24 18.50
C LEU A 146 6.30 -16.43 19.34
N GLN A 147 7.58 -16.80 19.23
CA GLN A 147 8.64 -16.16 20.01
C GLN A 147 9.29 -14.98 19.29
N LYS A 148 9.57 -15.11 17.99
CA LYS A 148 10.26 -14.10 17.17
C LYS A 148 9.81 -14.16 15.72
N ILE A 149 9.86 -13.02 15.03
CA ILE A 149 9.75 -12.90 13.57
C ILE A 149 11.02 -12.22 13.07
N ASP A 150 11.75 -12.86 12.15
CA ASP A 150 13.03 -12.35 11.62
C ASP A 150 14.04 -11.98 12.73
N GLY A 151 14.03 -12.73 13.83
CA GLY A 151 14.93 -12.53 14.97
C GLY A 151 14.54 -11.40 15.93
N ARG A 152 13.39 -10.75 15.72
CA ARG A 152 12.84 -9.68 16.58
C ARG A 152 11.62 -10.12 17.36
#